data_AF-W4KDB8-F1
#
_entry.id   AF-W4KDB8-F1
#
_cell.length_a   1.000
_cell.length_b   1.000
_cell.length_c   1.000
_cell.angle_alpha   90.00
_cell.angle_beta   90.00
_cell.angle_gamma   90.00
#
_symmetry.space_group_name_H-M   'P 1'
#
loop_
_entity.id
_entity.type
_entity.pdbx_description
1 polymer ?
#
loop_
_entity_poly.entity_id
_entity_poly.type
_entity_poly.pdbx_seq_one_letter_code
_entity_poly.pdbx_strand_id
1 'polypeptide(L)'
;MSTTADRLKSEGNAFFTKKEFKAARDKYSAAIQVDDKNAVLYCNRAACHLALIAYSEAIRDAEKAIALDPAYSKAWARLASAQDSLELFAPAIESWQSAINTFTKVDLKPAEIKQREQYMTSLEATKRKERQVGEESMRAADLHGVVMNGIGKKTPWDCARELLPELIIGQIRSSVSCSQFQNHLYLYLAFRPLSCIRP
;
A
#
# COMPACT_ATOMS: atom_id res chain seq x y z
N MET A 1 -26.78 26.80 -11.13
CA MET A 1 -26.04 26.84 -12.40
C MET A 1 -24.98 25.74 -12.34
N SER A 2 -24.91 24.85 -13.34
CA SER A 2 -23.87 23.81 -13.40
C SER A 2 -22.53 24.47 -13.69
N THR A 3 -21.51 24.22 -12.87
CA THR A 3 -20.19 24.82 -13.05
C THR A 3 -19.47 24.16 -14.24
N THR A 4 -18.49 24.84 -14.84
CA THR A 4 -17.68 24.25 -15.92
C THR A 4 -17.02 22.94 -15.48
N ALA A 5 -16.62 22.83 -14.20
CA ALA A 5 -16.10 21.62 -13.60
C ALA A 5 -17.14 20.48 -13.56
N ASP A 6 -18.40 20.77 -13.21
CA ASP A 6 -19.48 19.77 -13.19
C ASP A 6 -19.80 19.21 -14.58
N ARG A 7 -19.74 20.05 -15.62
CA ARG A 7 -19.88 19.58 -17.01
C ARG A 7 -18.73 18.64 -17.39
N LEU A 8 -17.48 19.03 -17.13
CA LEU A 8 -16.30 18.21 -17.42
C LEU A 8 -16.30 16.88 -16.64
N LYS A 9 -16.72 16.92 -15.38
CA LYS A 9 -16.95 15.72 -14.56
C LYS A 9 -17.98 14.80 -15.19
N SER A 10 -19.09 15.35 -15.67
CA SER A 10 -20.17 14.57 -16.30
C SER A 10 -19.73 13.94 -17.62
N GLU A 11 -18.94 14.66 -18.42
CA GLU A 11 -18.29 14.12 -19.63
C GLU A 11 -17.30 13.00 -19.26
N GLY A 12 -16.46 13.20 -18.24
CA GLY A 12 -15.54 12.18 -17.72
C GLY A 12 -16.28 10.91 -17.26
N ASN A 13 -17.41 11.07 -16.55
CA ASN A 13 -18.26 9.95 -16.16
C ASN A 13 -18.82 9.20 -17.38
N ALA A 14 -19.23 9.92 -18.43
CA ALA A 14 -19.74 9.30 -19.65
C ALA A 14 -18.66 8.46 -20.36
N PHE A 15 -17.42 8.98 -20.48
CA PHE A 15 -16.30 8.21 -21.01
C PHE A 15 -15.93 7.02 -20.11
N PHE A 16 -16.01 7.19 -18.78
CA PHE A 16 -15.75 6.11 -17.83
C PHE A 16 -16.74 4.95 -18.02
N THR A 17 -18.03 5.23 -18.18
CA THR A 17 -19.05 4.22 -18.47
C THR A 17 -18.82 3.51 -19.80
N LYS A 18 -18.27 4.22 -20.80
CA LYS A 18 -17.84 3.63 -22.09
C LYS A 18 -16.54 2.83 -22.02
N LYS A 19 -15.91 2.71 -20.83
CA LYS A 19 -14.59 2.10 -20.62
C LYS A 19 -13.45 2.81 -21.35
N GLU A 20 -13.66 4.05 -21.78
CA GLU A 20 -12.64 4.90 -22.40
C GLU A 20 -11.84 5.63 -21.32
N PHE A 21 -11.06 4.88 -20.53
CA PHE A 21 -10.43 5.39 -19.31
C PHE A 21 -9.41 6.51 -19.55
N LYS A 22 -8.71 6.52 -20.70
CA LYS A 22 -7.78 7.59 -21.07
C LYS A 22 -8.52 8.92 -21.28
N ALA A 23 -9.57 8.91 -22.10
CA ALA A 23 -10.40 10.09 -22.34
C ALA A 23 -11.08 10.57 -21.05
N ALA A 24 -11.57 9.65 -20.22
CA ALA A 24 -12.14 9.97 -18.90
C ALA A 24 -11.12 10.68 -18.00
N ARG A 25 -9.89 10.14 -17.90
CA ARG A 25 -8.78 10.75 -17.13
C ARG A 25 -8.48 12.17 -17.60
N ASP A 26 -8.44 12.40 -18.90
CA ASP A 26 -8.12 13.71 -19.47
C ASP A 26 -9.23 14.72 -19.14
N LYS A 27 -10.50 14.30 -19.19
CA LYS A 27 -11.65 15.13 -18.77
C LYS A 27 -11.65 15.43 -17.28
N TYR A 28 -11.34 14.46 -16.42
CA TYR A 28 -11.19 14.72 -14.99
C TYR A 28 -10.00 15.64 -14.70
N SER A 29 -8.90 15.52 -15.43
CA SER A 29 -7.75 16.40 -15.28
C SER A 29 -8.08 17.85 -15.65
N ALA A 30 -8.84 18.05 -16.74
CA ALA A 30 -9.38 19.37 -17.08
C ALA A 30 -10.36 19.89 -16.02
N ALA A 31 -11.18 19.02 -15.43
CA ALA A 31 -12.08 19.41 -14.34
C ALA A 31 -11.30 19.86 -13.09
N ILE A 32 -10.21 19.15 -12.74
CA ILE A 32 -9.34 19.48 -11.60
C ILE A 32 -8.63 20.83 -11.79
N GLN A 33 -8.29 21.20 -13.02
CA GLN A 33 -7.72 22.53 -13.31
C GLN A 33 -8.71 23.67 -13.03
N VAL A 34 -10.02 23.38 -13.09
CA VAL A 34 -11.09 24.35 -12.80
C VAL A 34 -11.48 24.32 -11.32
N ASP A 35 -11.51 23.13 -10.71
CA ASP A 35 -11.88 22.90 -9.32
C ASP A 35 -10.91 21.90 -8.67
N ASP A 36 -9.85 22.43 -8.04
CA ASP A 36 -8.76 21.66 -7.44
C ASP A 36 -9.06 21.21 -6.00
N LYS A 37 -10.22 21.59 -5.44
CA LYS A 37 -10.65 21.29 -4.07
C LYS A 37 -11.68 20.17 -3.98
N ASN A 38 -12.03 19.58 -5.10
CA ASN A 38 -13.09 18.58 -5.18
C ASN A 38 -12.55 17.15 -5.08
N ALA A 39 -12.71 16.53 -3.91
CA ALA A 39 -12.28 15.16 -3.64
C ALA A 39 -12.86 14.13 -4.64
N VAL A 40 -14.07 14.38 -5.17
CA VAL A 40 -14.72 13.48 -6.14
C VAL A 40 -13.96 13.42 -7.45
N LEU A 41 -13.41 14.54 -7.93
CA LEU A 41 -12.67 14.58 -9.18
C LEU A 41 -11.38 13.76 -9.10
N TYR A 42 -10.63 13.92 -8.01
CA TYR A 42 -9.43 13.11 -7.77
C TYR A 42 -9.77 11.63 -7.60
N CYS A 43 -10.81 11.28 -6.84
CA CYS A 43 -11.23 9.88 -6.70
C CYS A 43 -11.67 9.25 -8.02
N ASN A 44 -12.35 10.00 -8.89
CA ASN A 44 -12.76 9.53 -10.21
C ASN A 44 -11.56 9.40 -11.16
N ARG A 45 -10.55 10.27 -11.06
CA ARG A 45 -9.31 10.13 -11.81
C ARG A 45 -8.48 8.95 -11.31
N ALA A 46 -8.38 8.73 -10.00
CA ALA A 46 -7.78 7.53 -9.41
C ALA A 46 -8.44 6.25 -9.92
N ALA A 47 -9.77 6.26 -10.11
CA ALA A 47 -10.50 5.16 -10.71
C ALA A 47 -10.06 4.83 -12.14
N CYS A 48 -9.78 5.87 -12.94
CA CYS A 48 -9.25 5.70 -14.30
C CYS A 48 -7.83 5.15 -14.26
N HIS A 49 -6.99 5.65 -13.35
CA HIS A 49 -5.63 5.16 -13.16
C HIS A 49 -5.57 3.68 -12.78
N LEU A 50 -6.43 3.23 -11.85
CA LEU A 50 -6.58 1.81 -11.51
C LEU A 50 -6.95 0.96 -12.75
N ALA A 51 -7.90 1.43 -13.56
CA ALA A 51 -8.31 0.72 -14.77
C ALA A 51 -7.22 0.71 -15.87
N LEU A 52 -6.28 1.65 -15.81
CA LEU A 52 -5.12 1.75 -16.70
C LEU A 52 -3.86 1.09 -16.11
N ILE A 53 -3.95 0.42 -14.96
CA ILE A 53 -2.81 -0.22 -14.27
C ILE A 53 -1.72 0.82 -13.89
N ALA A 54 -2.11 2.08 -13.73
CA ALA A 54 -1.25 3.17 -13.28
C ALA A 54 -1.40 3.34 -11.76
N TYR A 55 -0.94 2.34 -11.01
CA TYR A 55 -1.21 2.26 -9.56
C TYR A 55 -0.56 3.39 -8.76
N SER A 56 0.63 3.83 -9.15
CA SER A 56 1.36 4.89 -8.43
C SER A 56 0.61 6.23 -8.49
N GLU A 57 0.03 6.55 -9.65
CA GLU A 57 -0.77 7.75 -9.88
C GLU A 57 -2.14 7.62 -9.19
N ALA A 58 -2.72 6.42 -9.18
CA ALA A 58 -3.95 6.15 -8.44
C ALA A 58 -3.78 6.40 -6.93
N ILE A 59 -2.64 6.02 -6.35
CA ILE A 59 -2.32 6.29 -4.94
C ILE A 59 -2.28 7.81 -4.68
N ARG A 60 -1.52 8.56 -5.47
CA ARG A 60 -1.39 10.02 -5.31
C ARG A 60 -2.74 10.73 -5.38
N ASP A 61 -3.58 10.34 -6.33
CA ASP A 61 -4.92 10.92 -6.48
C ASP A 61 -5.85 10.51 -5.33
N ALA A 62 -5.79 9.27 -4.87
CA ALA A 62 -6.58 8.81 -3.75
C ALA A 62 -6.18 9.51 -2.44
N GLU A 63 -4.88 9.66 -2.17
CA GLU A 63 -4.34 10.43 -1.04
C GLU A 63 -4.78 11.90 -1.10
N LYS A 64 -4.74 12.52 -2.29
CA LYS A 64 -5.22 13.88 -2.47
C LYS A 64 -6.72 13.99 -2.20
N ALA A 65 -7.52 13.02 -2.66
CA ALA A 65 -8.95 12.97 -2.37
C ALA A 65 -9.24 12.82 -0.88
N ILE A 66 -8.48 11.97 -0.17
CA ILE A 66 -8.59 11.77 1.28
C ILE A 66 -8.20 13.04 2.04
N ALA A 67 -7.15 13.74 1.61
CA ALA A 67 -6.73 15.00 2.21
C ALA A 67 -7.79 16.11 2.07
N LEU A 68 -8.61 16.06 1.03
CA LEU A 68 -9.73 16.98 0.80
C LEU A 68 -11.00 16.56 1.55
N ASP A 69 -11.32 15.26 1.55
CA ASP A 69 -12.46 14.69 2.28
C ASP A 69 -12.08 13.35 2.95
N PRO A 70 -11.69 13.37 4.23
CA PRO A 70 -11.34 12.16 4.97
C PRO A 70 -12.52 11.20 5.17
N ALA A 71 -13.76 11.68 5.08
CA ALA A 71 -14.96 10.86 5.22
C ALA A 71 -15.33 10.15 3.90
N TYR A 72 -14.59 10.40 2.82
CA TYR A 72 -14.92 9.84 1.51
C TYR A 72 -14.48 8.37 1.37
N SER A 73 -15.38 7.47 1.75
CA SER A 73 -15.15 6.02 1.76
C SER A 73 -14.59 5.44 0.46
N LYS A 74 -15.01 5.98 -0.68
CA LYS A 74 -14.53 5.53 -2.01
C LYS A 74 -13.06 5.87 -2.25
N ALA A 75 -12.57 7.00 -1.73
CA ALA A 75 -11.18 7.39 -1.89
C ALA A 75 -10.25 6.43 -1.15
N TRP A 76 -10.57 6.10 0.11
CA TRP A 76 -9.88 5.07 0.88
C TRP A 76 -9.89 3.71 0.19
N ALA A 77 -11.04 3.30 -0.38
CA ALA A 77 -11.13 2.06 -1.14
C ALA A 77 -10.26 2.05 -2.41
N ARG A 78 -10.13 3.19 -3.11
CA ARG A 78 -9.24 3.31 -4.26
C ARG A 78 -7.78 3.23 -3.85
N LEU A 79 -7.40 3.89 -2.76
CA LEU A 79 -6.07 3.81 -2.19
C LEU A 79 -5.70 2.35 -1.86
N ALA A 80 -6.58 1.68 -1.11
CA ALA A 80 -6.38 0.29 -0.71
C ALA A 80 -6.26 -0.66 -1.92
N SER A 81 -7.11 -0.48 -2.94
CA SER A 81 -7.04 -1.27 -4.18
C SER A 81 -5.75 -1.04 -4.95
N ALA A 82 -5.24 0.19 -4.99
CA ALA A 82 -3.99 0.51 -5.67
C ALA A 82 -2.78 -0.07 -4.93
N GLN A 83 -2.78 -0.01 -3.59
CA GLN A 83 -1.77 -0.62 -2.74
C GLN A 83 -1.78 -2.15 -2.83
N ASP A 84 -2.97 -2.78 -2.82
CA ASP A 84 -3.13 -4.23 -3.00
C ASP A 84 -2.60 -4.69 -4.37
N SER A 85 -2.76 -3.86 -5.41
CA SER A 85 -2.22 -4.14 -6.76
C SER A 85 -0.69 -3.98 -6.85
N LEU A 86 -0.08 -3.24 -5.91
CA LEU A 86 1.37 -3.12 -5.76
C LEU A 86 1.94 -4.10 -4.72
N GLU A 87 1.13 -5.05 -4.25
CA GLU A 87 1.51 -6.03 -3.21
C GLU A 87 1.93 -5.39 -1.86
N LEU A 88 1.53 -4.15 -1.64
CA LEU A 88 1.71 -3.44 -0.39
C LEU A 88 0.54 -3.79 0.56
N PHE A 89 0.49 -5.04 1.02
CA PHE A 89 -0.68 -5.57 1.74
C PHE A 89 -0.93 -4.91 3.09
N ALA A 90 0.12 -4.66 3.89
CA ALA A 90 -0.02 -4.01 5.19
C ALA A 90 -0.69 -2.62 5.11
N PRO A 91 -0.21 -1.66 4.29
CA PRO A 91 -0.90 -0.38 4.16
C PRO A 91 -2.27 -0.49 3.43
N ALA A 92 -2.46 -1.49 2.56
CA ALA A 92 -3.75 -1.75 1.95
C ALA A 92 -4.80 -2.17 2.99
N ILE A 93 -4.44 -3.00 3.98
CA ILE A 93 -5.30 -3.43 5.08
C ILE A 93 -5.77 -2.22 5.91
N GLU A 94 -4.85 -1.34 6.28
CA GLU A 94 -5.15 -0.10 7.03
C GLU A 94 -6.10 0.81 6.25
N SER A 95 -5.86 0.95 4.94
CA SER A 95 -6.70 1.77 4.05
C SER A 95 -8.10 1.18 3.89
N TRP A 96 -8.23 -0.15 3.77
CA TRP A 96 -9.53 -0.83 3.74
C TRP A 96 -10.28 -0.66 5.06
N GLN A 97 -9.61 -0.84 6.20
CA GLN A 97 -10.20 -0.61 7.52
C GLN A 97 -10.69 0.83 7.67
N SER A 98 -9.89 1.80 7.23
CA SER A 98 -10.28 3.22 7.21
C SER A 98 -11.52 3.44 6.34
N ALA A 99 -11.59 2.83 5.15
CA ALA A 99 -12.79 2.87 4.31
C ALA A 99 -14.03 2.33 5.02
N ILE A 100 -13.91 1.22 5.75
CA ILE A 100 -15.02 0.61 6.51
C ILE A 100 -15.41 1.50 7.70
N ASN A 101 -14.44 2.08 8.38
CA ASN A 101 -14.66 2.93 9.55
C ASN A 101 -15.39 4.23 9.20
N THR A 102 -15.35 4.69 7.94
CA THR A 102 -16.16 5.85 7.52
C THR A 102 -17.68 5.62 7.65
N PHE A 103 -18.14 4.36 7.67
CA PHE A 103 -19.56 4.00 7.82
C PHE A 103 -19.99 3.96 9.30
N THR A 104 -19.80 5.05 10.04
CA THR A 104 -20.15 5.17 11.47
C THR A 104 -21.62 5.52 11.75
N LYS A 105 -22.40 5.86 10.72
CA LYS A 105 -23.79 6.29 10.88
C LYS A 105 -24.66 5.10 11.32
N VAL A 106 -25.55 5.35 12.28
CA VAL A 106 -26.46 4.32 12.83
C VAL A 106 -27.51 3.89 11.80
N ASP A 107 -27.96 4.80 10.93
CA ASP A 107 -28.94 4.52 9.88
C ASP A 107 -28.27 4.46 8.49
N LEU A 108 -27.58 3.36 8.20
CA LEU A 108 -26.96 3.13 6.89
C LEU A 108 -28.02 2.79 5.84
N LYS A 109 -27.92 3.41 4.66
CA LYS A 109 -28.77 3.03 3.53
C LYS A 109 -28.40 1.62 3.05
N PRO A 110 -29.33 0.84 2.48
CA PRO A 110 -29.03 -0.49 1.94
C PRO A 110 -27.85 -0.50 0.94
N ALA A 111 -27.69 0.56 0.15
CA ALA A 111 -26.55 0.71 -0.76
C ALA A 111 -25.20 0.88 -0.02
N GLU A 112 -25.19 1.59 1.11
CA GLU A 112 -23.99 1.79 1.93
C GLU A 112 -23.63 0.52 2.68
N ILE A 113 -24.62 -0.24 3.17
CA ILE A 113 -24.41 -1.57 3.77
C ILE A 113 -23.73 -2.49 2.75
N LYS A 114 -24.30 -2.60 1.54
CA LYS A 114 -23.71 -3.41 0.46
C LYS A 114 -22.29 -2.96 0.11
N GLN A 115 -22.05 -1.65 0.06
CA GLN A 115 -20.72 -1.11 -0.22
C GLN A 115 -19.72 -1.46 0.89
N ARG A 116 -20.14 -1.38 2.16
CA ARG A 116 -19.32 -1.79 3.31
C ARG A 116 -19.00 -3.28 3.28
N GLU A 117 -19.98 -4.14 2.96
CA GLU A 117 -19.75 -5.59 2.80
C GLU A 117 -18.73 -5.90 1.69
N GLN A 118 -18.79 -5.17 0.57
CA GLN A 118 -17.79 -5.28 -0.50
C GLN A 118 -16.38 -4.93 0.00
N TYR A 119 -16.25 -3.90 0.84
CA TYR A 119 -14.97 -3.51 1.43
C TYR A 119 -14.47 -4.53 2.44
N MET A 120 -15.34 -5.09 3.27
CA MET A 120 -15.00 -6.19 4.18
C MET A 120 -14.48 -7.42 3.41
N THR A 121 -15.14 -7.75 2.30
CA THR A 121 -14.72 -8.87 1.43
C THR A 121 -13.35 -8.62 0.82
N SER A 122 -13.10 -7.37 0.38
CA SER A 122 -11.81 -6.97 -0.19
C SER A 122 -10.69 -6.97 0.87
N LEU A 123 -10.99 -6.50 2.09
CA LEU A 123 -10.09 -6.56 3.25
C LEU A 123 -9.65 -7.98 3.57
N GLU A 124 -10.60 -8.92 3.67
CA GLU A 124 -10.29 -10.32 3.97
C GLU A 124 -9.51 -10.99 2.83
N ALA A 125 -9.78 -10.60 1.57
CA ALA A 125 -8.99 -11.04 0.43
C ALA A 125 -7.54 -10.54 0.51
N THR A 126 -7.31 -9.25 0.82
CA THR A 126 -5.97 -8.68 1.00
C THR A 126 -5.22 -9.36 2.15
N LYS A 127 -5.86 -9.58 3.31
CA LYS A 127 -5.26 -10.34 4.43
C LYS A 127 -4.91 -11.78 4.07
N ARG A 128 -5.68 -12.42 3.18
CA ARG A 128 -5.37 -13.75 2.69
C ARG A 128 -4.10 -13.73 1.83
N LYS A 129 -3.98 -12.75 0.92
CA LYS A 129 -2.78 -12.57 0.10
C LYS A 129 -1.55 -12.30 0.96
N GLU A 130 -1.67 -11.43 1.96
CA GLU A 130 -0.58 -11.15 2.92
C GLU A 130 -0.08 -12.44 3.60
N ARG A 131 -0.99 -13.28 4.10
CA ARG A 131 -0.63 -14.58 4.71
C ARG A 131 0.04 -15.52 3.72
N GLN A 132 -0.48 -15.60 2.49
CA GLN A 132 0.11 -16.44 1.45
C GLN A 132 1.53 -16.01 1.11
N VAL A 133 1.78 -14.71 0.95
CA VAL A 133 3.13 -14.19 0.71
C VAL A 133 4.05 -14.46 1.90
N GLY A 134 3.54 -14.36 3.14
CA GLY A 134 4.29 -14.76 4.34
C GLY A 134 4.64 -16.25 4.36
N GLU A 135 3.69 -17.12 4.04
CA GLU A 135 3.87 -18.58 3.96
C GLU A 135 4.83 -18.99 2.84
N GLU A 136 4.73 -18.37 1.66
CA GLU A 136 5.63 -18.57 0.53
C GLU A 136 7.05 -18.13 0.87
N SER A 137 7.21 -17.00 1.55
CA SER A 137 8.50 -16.51 2.04
C SER A 137 9.13 -17.49 3.05
N MET A 138 8.34 -18.01 4.00
CA MET A 138 8.81 -19.04 4.95
C MET A 138 9.21 -20.33 4.22
N ARG A 139 8.39 -20.80 3.27
CA ARG A 139 8.67 -22.01 2.50
C ARG A 139 9.90 -21.85 1.60
N ALA A 140 10.11 -20.67 1.04
CA ALA A 140 11.30 -20.35 0.26
C ALA A 140 12.58 -20.36 1.12
N ALA A 141 12.48 -19.91 2.38
CA ALA A 141 13.58 -20.00 3.35
C ALA A 141 13.93 -21.46 3.70
N ASP A 142 12.92 -22.33 3.83
CA ASP A 142 13.13 -23.77 4.04
C ASP A 142 13.80 -24.45 2.82
N LEU A 143 13.42 -24.07 1.59
CA LEU A 143 13.92 -24.68 0.36
C LEU A 143 15.36 -24.26 0.01
N HIS A 144 15.77 -23.03 0.33
CA HIS A 144 17.16 -22.57 0.14
C HIS A 144 18.16 -23.15 1.15
N GLY A 145 17.76 -24.16 1.94
CA GLY A 145 18.69 -24.99 2.69
C GLY A 145 19.36 -24.27 3.85
N VAL A 146 18.71 -23.28 4.46
CA VAL A 146 19.14 -22.73 5.75
C VAL A 146 18.70 -23.70 6.86
N VAL A 147 19.35 -24.86 6.91
CA VAL A 147 19.16 -25.85 7.97
C VAL A 147 19.87 -25.32 9.23
N MET A 148 19.09 -24.67 10.11
CA MET A 148 19.55 -24.27 11.44
C MET A 148 19.58 -25.48 12.37
N ASN A 149 20.64 -26.30 12.28
CA ASN A 149 20.92 -27.35 13.25
C ASN A 149 21.55 -26.74 14.52
N GLY A 150 20.72 -26.25 15.44
CA GLY A 150 21.18 -25.72 16.72
C GLY A 150 20.05 -25.19 17.58
N ILE A 151 20.16 -25.38 18.89
CA ILE A 151 19.14 -25.13 19.91
C ILE A 151 18.60 -23.69 19.83
N GLY A 152 17.34 -23.56 19.38
CA GLY A 152 16.62 -22.29 19.32
C GLY A 152 16.33 -21.88 17.88
N LYS A 153 15.06 -21.97 17.49
CA LYS A 153 14.51 -21.62 16.16
C LYS A 153 14.61 -20.12 15.85
N LYS A 154 15.80 -19.51 15.88
CA LYS A 154 16.04 -18.14 15.44
C LYS A 154 16.84 -18.18 14.16
N THR A 155 16.31 -17.55 13.12
CA THR A 155 17.05 -17.42 11.87
C THR A 155 18.17 -16.37 12.02
N PRO A 156 19.19 -16.37 11.14
CA PRO A 156 20.23 -15.34 11.14
C PRO A 156 19.68 -13.92 11.03
N TRP A 157 18.55 -13.73 10.34
CA TRP A 157 17.84 -12.46 10.23
C TRP A 157 17.05 -12.10 11.50
N ASP A 158 16.52 -13.06 12.26
CA ASP A 158 15.92 -12.80 13.57
C ASP A 158 16.98 -12.33 14.57
N CYS A 159 18.13 -13.00 14.60
CA CYS A 159 19.27 -12.59 15.43
C CYS A 159 19.77 -11.18 15.04
N ALA A 160 19.86 -10.88 13.74
CA ALA A 160 20.24 -9.55 13.27
C ALA A 160 19.22 -8.48 13.67
N ARG A 161 17.91 -8.79 13.62
CA ARG A 161 16.83 -7.88 14.03
C ARG A 161 16.83 -7.62 15.54
N GLU A 162 17.16 -8.61 16.35
CA GLU A 162 17.31 -8.44 17.80
C GLU A 162 18.53 -7.60 18.18
N LEU A 163 19.58 -7.61 17.35
CA LEU A 163 20.78 -6.77 17.54
C LEU A 163 20.61 -5.34 17.01
N LEU A 164 19.61 -5.08 16.17
CA LEU A 164 19.38 -3.76 15.56
C LEU A 164 19.19 -2.63 16.58
N PRO A 165 18.41 -2.81 17.68
CA PRO A 165 18.25 -1.79 18.72
C PRO A 165 19.57 -1.41 19.39
N GLU A 166 20.44 -2.39 19.68
CA GLU A 166 21.76 -2.19 20.30
C GLU A 166 22.72 -1.43 19.35
N LEU A 167 22.63 -1.71 18.05
CA LEU A 167 23.39 -1.03 17.01
C LEU A 167 22.94 0.43 16.80
N ILE A 168 21.64 0.69 16.86
CA ILE A 168 21.05 2.04 16.73
C ILE A 168 21.41 2.92 17.93
N ILE A 169 21.50 2.32 19.14
CA ILE A 169 21.83 3.03 20.38
C ILE A 169 23.36 3.14 20.60
N GLY A 170 24.17 2.45 19.79
CA GLY A 170 25.63 2.48 19.87
C GLY A 170 26.21 1.78 21.11
N GLN A 171 25.42 0.95 21.80
CA GLN A 171 25.88 0.18 22.96
C GLN A 171 26.35 -1.20 22.54
N ILE A 172 27.63 -1.32 22.15
CA ILE A 172 28.35 -2.59 22.28
C ILE A 172 29.35 -2.40 23.42
N ARG A 173 28.96 -2.82 24.63
CA ARG A 173 29.94 -3.05 25.69
C ARG A 173 30.65 -4.36 25.38
N SER A 174 31.95 -4.25 25.10
CA SER A 174 32.87 -5.36 24.86
C SER A 174 32.95 -6.29 26.08
N SER A 175 32.20 -7.38 26.09
CA SER A 175 32.45 -8.50 27.01
C SER A 175 32.02 -9.86 26.45
N VAL A 176 32.24 -10.08 25.14
CA VAL A 176 32.18 -11.43 24.57
C VAL A 176 33.55 -11.73 23.98
N SER A 177 34.19 -12.79 24.48
CA SER A 177 35.53 -13.22 24.12
C SER A 177 35.69 -13.36 22.60
N CYS A 178 36.82 -12.85 22.12
CA CYS A 178 37.21 -12.59 20.73
C CYS A 178 37.19 -13.79 19.75
N SER A 179 36.74 -15.00 20.14
CA SER A 179 36.75 -16.18 19.26
C SER A 179 35.46 -16.41 18.46
N GLN A 180 34.33 -15.79 18.83
CA GLN A 180 33.04 -15.99 18.13
C GLN A 180 32.69 -14.89 17.11
N PHE A 181 33.38 -13.74 17.14
CA PHE A 181 33.01 -12.58 16.32
C PHE A 181 33.62 -12.53 14.92
N GLN A 182 34.71 -13.27 14.65
CA GLN A 182 35.35 -13.25 13.33
C GLN A 182 34.47 -13.82 12.21
N ASN A 183 33.48 -14.66 12.53
CA ASN A 183 32.56 -15.22 11.52
C ASN A 183 31.34 -14.33 11.23
N HIS A 184 30.95 -13.42 12.13
CA HIS A 184 29.73 -12.62 11.95
C HIS A 184 29.95 -11.31 11.18
N LEU A 185 31.15 -10.71 11.22
CA LEU A 185 31.43 -9.48 10.48
C LEU A 185 31.65 -9.72 8.97
N TYR A 186 32.08 -10.93 8.59
CA TYR A 186 32.32 -11.30 7.18
C TYR A 186 31.03 -11.37 6.35
N LEU A 187 29.89 -11.72 6.96
CA LEU A 187 28.61 -11.78 6.26
C LEU A 187 27.94 -10.41 6.07
N TYR A 188 28.22 -9.44 6.95
CA TYR A 188 27.62 -8.11 6.86
C TYR A 188 28.31 -7.20 5.81
N LEU A 189 29.60 -7.42 5.53
CA LEU A 189 30.34 -6.68 4.51
C LEU A 189 30.28 -7.32 3.11
N ALA A 190 29.85 -8.58 2.99
CA ALA A 190 29.82 -9.30 1.71
C ALA A 190 28.59 -9.00 0.82
N PHE A 191 27.54 -8.35 1.33
CA PHE A 191 26.29 -8.11 0.59
C PHE A 191 25.75 -6.69 0.70
N ARG A 192 26.63 -5.69 0.58
CA ARG A 192 26.19 -4.36 0.10
C ARG A 192 26.11 -4.43 -1.43
N PRO A 193 24.95 -4.27 -2.08
CA PRO A 193 24.95 -3.99 -3.50
C PRO A 193 25.60 -2.61 -3.70
N LEU A 194 26.81 -2.60 -4.25
CA LEU A 194 27.45 -1.40 -4.78
C LEU A 194 26.64 -0.92 -5.99
N SER A 195 25.62 -0.12 -5.74
CA SER A 195 25.05 0.76 -6.74
C SER A 195 25.27 2.20 -6.30
N CYS A 196 26.15 2.86 -7.07
CA CYS A 196 26.37 4.30 -7.21
C CYS A 196 27.30 4.95 -6.17
N ILE A 197 28.48 5.38 -6.64
CA ILE A 197 28.83 6.80 -6.83
C ILE A 197 30.16 6.85 -7.63
N ARG A 198 30.08 7.38 -8.86
CA ARG A 198 31.18 8.06 -9.59
C ARG A 198 31.20 9.52 -9.11
N PRO A 199 32.34 10.24 -9.14
CA PRO A 199 33.04 10.58 -10.40
C PRO A 199 34.41 9.90 -10.55
#